data_AF-A0A820ZTG8-F1
#
_entry.id   AF-A0A820ZTG8-F1
#
_cell.length_a   1.000
_cell.length_b   1.000
_cell.length_c   1.000
_cell.angle_alpha   90.00
_cell.angle_beta   90.00
_cell.angle_gamma   90.00
#
_symmetry.space_group_name_H-M   'P 1'
#
loop_
_entity.id
_entity.type
_entity.pdbx_description
1 polymer ?
#
loop_
_entity_poly.entity_id
_entity_poly.type
_entity_poly.pdbx_seq_one_letter_code
_entity_poly.pdbx_strand_id
1 'polypeptide(L)' 'MQWKNGDTTNGQVVAGGNGKGNGLHQLSGPTDVLIDKETDSLIICDAENQRVVRWSRSG' A
#
# COMPACT_ATOMS: atom_id res chain seq x y z
N MET A 1 -1.08 5.42 2.82
CA MET A 1 -0.17 6.50 3.28
C MET A 1 0.18 6.23 4.73
N GLN A 2 1.43 6.49 5.13
CA GLN A 2 1.85 6.42 6.53
C GLN A 2 2.34 7.79 7.00
N TRP A 3 2.12 8.08 8.29
CA TRP A 3 2.61 9.27 8.97
C TRP A 3 3.55 8.82 10.08
N LYS A 4 4.64 9.55 10.29
CA LYS A 4 5.44 9.36 11.50
C LYS A 4 4.64 9.85 12.70
N ASN A 5 4.80 9.21 13.86
CA ASN A 5 4.07 9.60 15.06
C ASN A 5 4.39 11.07 15.42
N GLY A 6 3.34 11.88 15.58
CA GLY A 6 3.45 13.32 15.81
C GLY A 6 3.68 14.18 14.55
N ASP A 7 3.86 13.59 13.37
CA ASP A 7 3.95 14.33 12.11
C ASP A 7 2.57 14.53 11.50
N THR A 8 2.19 15.79 11.29
CA THR A 8 0.89 16.19 10.77
C THR A 8 0.97 16.74 9.35
N THR A 9 2.17 16.90 8.78
CA THR A 9 2.36 17.56 7.49
C THR A 9 3.13 16.72 6.47
N ASN A 10 3.96 15.76 6.89
CA ASN A 10 4.73 14.92 5.97
C ASN A 10 4.26 13.45 6.00
N GLY A 11 3.29 13.15 5.13
CA GLY A 11 2.87 11.79 4.83
C GLY A 11 3.76 11.14 3.77
N GLN A 12 4.06 9.86 3.93
CA GLN A 12 4.76 9.06 2.92
C GLN A 12 3.79 8.10 2.22
N VAL A 13 3.86 8.06 0.89
CA VAL A 13 3.20 7.02 0.10
C VAL A 13 4.01 5.73 0.24
N VAL A 14 3.36 4.69 0.76
CA VAL A 14 3.94 3.36 1.02
C VAL A 14 3.28 2.26 0.19
N ALA A 15 2.29 2.63 -0.63
CA ALA A 15 1.46 1.77 -1.46
C ALA A 15 0.84 2.59 -2.60
N GLY A 16 0.97 2.13 -3.84
CA GLY A 16 0.49 2.82 -5.03
C GLY A 16 1.25 4.12 -5.34
N GLY A 17 0.50 5.19 -5.65
CA GLY A 17 1.05 6.53 -5.97
C GLY A 17 1.41 6.78 -7.43
N ASN A 18 1.41 5.74 -8.27
CA ASN A 18 1.81 5.83 -9.70
C ASN A 18 0.62 5.70 -10.67
N GLY A 19 -0.56 6.15 -10.23
CA GLY A 19 -1.80 6.02 -10.99
C GLY A 19 -2.41 4.62 -10.97
N LYS A 20 -3.61 4.50 -11.56
CA LYS A 20 -4.35 3.24 -11.70
C LYS A 20 -3.67 2.33 -12.73
N GLY A 21 -3.45 1.07 -12.39
CA GLY A 21 -2.87 0.08 -13.31
C GLY A 21 -2.53 -1.25 -12.64
N ASN A 22 -1.95 -2.17 -13.40
CA ASN A 22 -1.62 -3.53 -12.98
C ASN A 22 -0.12 -3.77 -12.73
N GLY A 23 0.73 -2.74 -12.91
CA GLY A 23 2.15 -2.82 -12.56
C GLY A 23 2.38 -3.10 -11.06
N LEU A 24 3.56 -3.58 -10.70
CA LEU A 24 3.91 -3.85 -9.29
C LEU A 24 3.96 -2.59 -8.43
N HIS A 25 4.15 -1.41 -9.04
CA HIS A 25 4.16 -0.10 -8.40
C HIS A 25 2.80 0.64 -8.52
N GLN A 26 1.77 -0.05 -9.02
CA GLN A 26 0.41 0.47 -9.24
C GLN A 26 -0.64 -0.41 -8.55
N LEU A 27 -1.82 0.16 -8.35
CA LEU A 27 -3.02 -0.53 -7.84
C LEU A 27 -4.21 -0.16 -8.73
N SER A 28 -5.24 -0.99 -8.76
CA SER A 28 -6.50 -0.76 -9.46
C SER A 28 -7.68 -1.17 -8.57
N GLY A 29 -8.42 -0.16 -8.11
CA GLY A 29 -9.59 -0.35 -7.24
C GLY A 29 -9.30 -1.17 -5.98
N PRO A 30 -8.31 -0.79 -5.14
CA PRO A 30 -8.07 -1.51 -3.90
C PRO A 30 -9.26 -1.31 -2.95
N THR A 31 -9.73 -2.40 -2.33
CA THR A 31 -10.94 -2.39 -1.48
C THR A 31 -10.66 -2.56 0.00
N ASP A 32 -9.53 -3.16 0.36
CA ASP A 32 -9.14 -3.39 1.74
C ASP A 32 -7.61 -3.43 1.91
N VAL A 33 -7.14 -3.15 3.12
CA VAL A 33 -5.73 -3.20 3.51
C VAL A 33 -5.57 -3.66 4.96
N LEU A 34 -4.63 -4.57 5.16
CA LEU A 34 -4.20 -5.00 6.50
C LEU A 34 -2.69 -4.86 6.66
N ILE A 35 -2.25 -4.72 7.91
CA ILE A 35 -0.83 -4.66 8.27
C ILE A 35 -0.41 -6.05 8.74
N ASP A 36 0.53 -6.65 8.03
CA ASP A 36 1.28 -7.80 8.52
C ASP A 36 2.40 -7.30 9.44
N LYS A 37 2.21 -7.50 10.74
CA LYS A 37 3.17 -7.08 11.77
C LYS A 37 4.43 -7.94 11.82
N GLU A 38 4.36 -9.20 11.37
CA GLU A 38 5.52 -10.09 11.39
C GLU A 38 6.56 -9.66 10.37
N THR A 39 6.09 -9.11 9.25
CA THR A 39 6.95 -8.77 8.12
C THR A 39 6.98 -7.28 7.77
N ASP A 40 6.36 -6.45 8.61
CA ASP A 40 6.18 -5.01 8.41
C ASP A 40 5.73 -4.65 6.98
N SER A 41 4.73 -5.38 6.50
CA SER A 41 4.21 -5.23 5.14
C SER A 41 2.74 -4.86 5.15
N LEU A 42 2.28 -4.23 4.07
CA LEU A 42 0.86 -4.09 3.76
C LEU A 42 0.42 -5.25 2.89
N ILE A 43 -0.69 -5.88 3.25
CA ILE A 43 -1.40 -6.81 2.37
C ILE A 43 -2.65 -6.08 1.86
N ILE A 44 -2.78 -5.98 0.54
CA ILE A 44 -3.77 -5.14 -0.12
C ILE A 44 -4.63 -6.01 -1.04
N CYS A 45 -5.95 -5.89 -0.90
CA CYS A 45 -6.92 -6.47 -1.84
C CYS A 45 -7.04 -5.54 -3.05
N ASP A 46 -6.37 -5.86 -4.15
CA ASP A 46 -6.29 -5.07 -5.38
C ASP A 46 -7.37 -5.55 -6.37
N ALA A 47 -8.62 -5.23 -6.05
CA ALA A 47 -9.79 -5.98 -6.51
C ALA A 47 -10.02 -5.92 -8.03
N GLU A 48 -9.82 -4.78 -8.68
CA GLU A 48 -9.99 -4.70 -10.15
C GLU A 48 -8.88 -5.42 -10.90
N ASN A 49 -7.71 -5.58 -10.28
CA ASN A 49 -6.64 -6.42 -10.80
C ASN A 49 -6.78 -7.90 -10.40
N GLN A 50 -7.83 -8.26 -9.66
CA GLN A 50 -8.15 -9.63 -9.23
C GLN A 50 -6.98 -10.30 -8.49
N ARG A 51 -6.25 -9.54 -7.66
CA ARG A 51 -5.07 -10.04 -6.95
C ARG A 51 -5.02 -9.53 -5.51
N VAL A 52 -4.25 -10.25 -4.70
CA VAL A 52 -3.79 -9.77 -3.39
C VAL A 52 -2.29 -9.51 -3.51
N VAL A 53 -1.84 -8.32 -3.15
CA VAL A 53 -0.43 -7.94 -3.20
C VAL A 53 0.12 -7.67 -1.81
N ARG A 54 1.40 -7.94 -1.63
CA ARG A 54 2.16 -7.59 -0.44
C ARG A 54 3.18 -6.51 -0.78
N TRP A 55 3.16 -5.41 -0.04
CA TRP A 55 4.11 -4.30 -0.19
C TRP A 55 4.88 -4.10 1.11
N SER A 56 6.21 -4.17 1.03
CA SER A 56 7.07 -3.87 2.17
C SER A 56 6.95 -2.39 2.55
N ARG A 57 6.81 -2.10 3.84
CA ARG A 57 6.82 -0.71 4.34
C ARG A 57 8.23 -0.21 4.61
N SER A 58 9.18 -1.13 4.76
CA SER A 58 10.61 -0.87 4.76
C SER A 58 11.13 -1.03 3.33
N GLY A 59 11.70 0.05 2.79
CA GLY A 59 12.55 0.01 1.61
C GLY A 59 13.99 -0.27 2.02
#